data_AF-A0A7V3CFV6-F1
#
_entry.id   AF-A0A7V3CFV6-F1
#
_cell.length_a   1.000
_cell.length_b   1.000
_cell.length_c   1.000
_cell.angle_alpha   90.00
_cell.angle_beta   90.00
_cell.angle_gamma   90.00
#
_symmetry.space_group_name_H-M   'P 1'
#
loop_
_entity.id
_entity.type
_entity.pdbx_description
1 polymer ?
#
loop_
_entity_poly.entity_id
_entity_poly.type
_entity_poly.pdbx_seq_one_letter_code
_entity_poly.pdbx_strand_id
1 'polypeptide(L)'
;MKKKPAPIPEIVATSYLPEQLPALRGAIAIFLGRSNAGKSSLLNAIFKKPLARVSKAPGKTRSVNFYRWGPRLCLVDVPGYGFAQRGREERDAWKDLMAGFFDRVPDTALAFLLLDAKREPEAEEFGLIDALHERGVSTHLLLTKCDRLNQAEREARRRGLEAQFRVPGREIPLTWSFVSAKTGEGVDALRRRLLEYAKEIPISAPTHDPQRPRRGAGD
;
A
#
# COMPACT_ATOMS: atom_id res chain seq x y z
N MET A 1 -22.69 17.01 22.13
CA MET A 1 -21.83 15.82 22.34
C MET A 1 -20.40 16.12 21.91
N LYS A 2 -19.41 16.03 22.79
CA LYS A 2 -18.00 16.22 22.44
C LYS A 2 -17.53 15.02 21.59
N LYS A 3 -17.06 15.24 20.34
CA LYS A 3 -16.47 14.17 19.51
C LYS A 3 -15.29 13.57 20.28
N LYS A 4 -15.29 12.24 20.51
CA LYS A 4 -14.11 11.54 21.04
C LYS A 4 -12.89 11.89 20.15
N PRO A 5 -11.72 12.16 20.73
CA PRO A 5 -10.52 12.43 19.94
C PRO A 5 -10.26 11.27 19.00
N ALA A 6 -9.81 11.57 17.77
CA ALA A 6 -9.49 10.54 16.80
C ALA A 6 -8.40 9.62 17.39
N PRO A 7 -8.50 8.30 17.20
CA PRO A 7 -7.51 7.37 17.73
C PRO A 7 -6.12 7.73 17.19
N ILE A 8 -5.12 7.56 18.04
CA ILE A 8 -3.72 7.80 17.69
C ILE A 8 -3.16 6.50 17.11
N PRO A 9 -2.49 6.52 15.95
CA PRO A 9 -1.82 5.34 15.42
C PRO A 9 -0.65 4.90 16.31
N GLU A 10 -0.44 3.60 16.44
CA GLU A 10 0.66 2.98 17.18
C GLU A 10 1.30 1.86 16.37
N ILE A 11 2.60 1.64 16.54
CA ILE A 11 3.27 0.46 15.95
C ILE A 11 2.94 -0.76 16.83
N VAL A 12 2.47 -1.84 16.21
CA VAL A 12 2.08 -3.07 16.92
C VAL A 12 2.97 -4.26 16.60
N ALA A 13 3.60 -4.27 15.43
CA ALA A 13 4.55 -5.31 15.06
C ALA A 13 5.54 -4.79 14.00
N THR A 14 6.73 -5.39 14.01
CA THR A 14 7.76 -5.26 12.98
C THR A 14 8.24 -6.66 12.67
N SER A 15 7.94 -7.18 11.48
CA SER A 15 8.22 -8.57 11.11
C SER A 15 9.30 -8.61 10.04
N TYR A 16 10.39 -9.31 10.34
CA TYR A 16 11.51 -9.61 9.44
C TYR A 16 11.44 -11.02 8.85
N LEU A 17 10.70 -11.92 9.51
CA LEU A 17 10.52 -13.31 9.13
C LEU A 17 9.03 -13.70 9.13
N PRO A 18 8.61 -14.73 8.36
CA PRO A 18 7.22 -15.17 8.30
C PRO A 18 6.60 -15.52 9.66
N GLU A 19 7.37 -16.10 10.58
CA GLU A 19 6.89 -16.55 11.90
C GLU A 19 6.55 -15.36 12.81
N GLN A 20 7.13 -14.19 12.52
CA GLN A 20 6.87 -12.94 13.25
C GLN A 20 5.63 -12.21 12.75
N LEU A 21 4.98 -12.69 11.68
CA LEU A 21 3.80 -12.05 11.14
C LEU A 21 2.64 -12.17 12.15
N PRO A 22 2.01 -11.05 12.54
CA PRO A 22 0.85 -11.11 13.42
C PRO A 22 -0.36 -11.70 12.67
N ALA A 23 -1.38 -12.10 13.43
CA ALA A 23 -2.70 -12.30 12.85
C ALA A 23 -3.28 -10.94 12.41
N LEU A 24 -3.85 -10.87 11.21
CA LEU A 24 -4.50 -9.67 10.69
C LEU A 24 -6.00 -9.73 11.00
N ARG A 25 -6.55 -8.64 11.54
CA ARG A 25 -7.98 -8.53 11.91
C ARG A 25 -8.52 -7.15 11.55
N GLY A 26 -9.78 -7.11 11.13
CA GLY A 26 -10.45 -5.88 10.70
C GLY A 26 -9.96 -5.38 9.33
N ALA A 27 -10.06 -4.07 9.13
CA ALA A 27 -9.66 -3.40 7.91
C ALA A 27 -8.14 -3.35 7.77
N ILE A 28 -7.62 -3.91 6.69
CA ILE A 28 -6.18 -3.93 6.38
C ILE A 28 -5.91 -3.00 5.20
N ALA A 29 -5.08 -1.98 5.40
CA ALA A 29 -4.65 -1.04 4.38
C ALA A 29 -3.14 -1.23 4.12
N ILE A 30 -2.79 -1.76 2.95
CA ILE A 30 -1.42 -2.16 2.61
C ILE A 30 -0.77 -1.07 1.78
N PHE A 31 0.40 -0.59 2.18
CA PHE A 31 1.16 0.43 1.47
C PHE A 31 2.36 -0.23 0.77
N LEU A 32 2.35 -0.15 -0.56
CA LEU A 32 3.34 -0.72 -1.47
C LEU A 32 3.99 0.39 -2.28
N GLY A 33 5.18 0.16 -2.81
CA GLY A 33 5.83 1.10 -3.72
C GLY A 33 7.34 0.91 -3.74
N ARG A 34 8.00 1.45 -4.76
CA ARG A 34 9.46 1.38 -4.86
C ARG A 34 10.14 2.08 -3.68
N SER A 35 11.38 1.66 -3.41
CA SER A 35 12.23 2.41 -2.49
C SER A 35 12.26 3.88 -2.90
N ASN A 36 12.18 4.79 -1.92
CA ASN A 36 12.10 6.24 -2.14
C ASN A 36 10.86 6.77 -2.90
N ALA A 37 9.82 5.96 -3.12
CA ALA A 37 8.52 6.43 -3.64
C ALA A 37 7.76 7.35 -2.66
N GLY A 38 8.27 7.58 -1.44
CA GLY A 38 7.67 8.48 -0.46
C GLY A 38 6.73 7.82 0.55
N LYS A 39 6.73 6.48 0.64
CA LYS A 39 5.86 5.70 1.54
C LYS A 39 5.94 6.10 3.01
N SER A 40 7.13 6.07 3.62
CA SER A 40 7.29 6.46 5.02
C SER A 40 6.92 7.92 5.27
N SER A 41 7.23 8.82 4.33
CA SER A 41 6.85 10.23 4.41
C SER A 41 5.34 10.41 4.37
N LEU A 42 4.65 9.69 3.48
CA LEU A 42 3.20 9.71 3.37
C LEU A 42 2.53 9.13 4.62
N LEU A 43 3.02 7.99 5.13
CA LEU A 43 2.53 7.39 6.37
C LEU A 43 2.65 8.39 7.55
N ASN A 44 3.80 9.04 7.70
CA ASN A 44 3.97 10.07 8.74
C ASN A 44 3.03 11.26 8.57
N ALA A 45 2.78 11.70 7.34
CA ALA A 45 1.82 12.76 7.05
C ALA A 45 0.38 12.35 7.41
N ILE A 46 0.00 11.12 7.09
CA ILE A 46 -1.31 10.53 7.45
C ILE A 46 -1.46 10.43 8.98
N PHE A 47 -0.42 9.96 9.66
CA PHE A 47 -0.40 9.79 11.11
C PHE A 47 -0.30 11.13 11.87
N LYS A 48 0.12 12.20 11.18
CA LYS A 48 0.52 13.48 11.77
C LYS A 48 1.57 13.31 12.88
N LYS A 49 2.41 12.27 12.74
CA LYS A 49 3.45 11.85 13.70
C LYS A 49 4.59 11.09 12.98
N PRO A 50 5.84 11.18 13.44
CA PRO A 50 6.98 10.48 12.85
C PRO A 50 7.09 9.02 13.32
N LEU A 51 6.09 8.18 13.02
CA LEU A 51 6.06 6.77 13.41
C LEU A 51 6.74 5.84 12.41
N ALA A 52 6.60 6.12 11.11
CA ALA A 52 7.27 5.40 10.06
C ALA A 52 8.72 5.90 9.93
N ARG A 53 9.66 4.95 9.91
CA ARG A 53 11.08 5.29 9.74
C ARG A 53 11.31 5.82 8.32
N VAL A 54 11.68 7.10 8.23
CA VAL A 54 12.12 7.72 6.97
C VAL A 54 13.63 7.56 6.88
N SER A 55 14.10 6.55 6.15
CA SER A 55 15.54 6.43 5.85
C SER A 55 15.84 7.05 4.49
N LYS A 56 16.86 7.92 4.44
CA LYS A 56 17.46 8.39 3.17
C LYS A 56 18.39 7.35 2.54
N ALA A 57 18.84 6.36 3.32
CA ALA A 57 19.70 5.28 2.84
C ALA A 57 18.82 4.13 2.34
N PRO A 58 18.82 3.83 1.03
CA PRO A 58 18.04 2.73 0.50
C PRO A 58 18.52 1.38 1.08
N GLY A 59 17.59 0.44 1.30
CA GLY A 59 17.91 -0.92 1.76
C GLY A 59 17.74 -1.23 3.26
N LYS A 60 17.41 -0.25 4.13
CA LYS A 60 17.29 -0.49 5.59
C LYS A 60 15.91 -0.96 6.08
N THR A 61 14.86 -0.83 5.28
CA THR A 61 13.52 -1.32 5.68
C THR A 61 13.37 -2.75 5.18
N ARG A 62 13.84 -3.70 6.00
CA ARG A 62 13.78 -5.16 5.75
C ARG A 62 12.52 -5.80 6.35
N SER A 63 11.69 -5.01 7.00
CA SER A 63 10.55 -5.47 7.77
C SER A 63 9.24 -5.01 7.16
N VAL A 64 8.20 -5.82 7.38
CA VAL A 64 6.81 -5.37 7.29
C VAL A 64 6.46 -4.72 8.62
N ASN A 65 6.05 -3.45 8.58
CA ASN A 65 5.66 -2.71 9.79
C ASN A 65 4.14 -2.60 9.88
N PHE A 66 3.59 -2.88 11.04
CA PHE A 66 2.16 -2.88 11.29
C PHE A 66 1.80 -1.73 12.22
N TYR A 67 0.91 -0.86 11.78
CA TYR A 67 0.43 0.29 12.53
C TYR A 67 -1.06 0.13 12.81
N ARG A 68 -1.44 0.04 14.09
CA ARG A 68 -2.85 -0.01 14.48
C ARG A 68 -3.39 1.40 14.63
N TRP A 69 -4.49 1.69 13.95
CA TRP A 69 -5.19 2.96 14.03
C TRP A 69 -6.59 2.77 14.61
N GLY A 70 -6.67 2.83 15.94
CA GLY A 70 -7.89 2.49 16.66
C GLY A 70 -8.21 0.99 16.57
N PRO A 71 -9.46 0.58 16.87
CA PRO A 71 -9.77 -0.84 17.07
C PRO A 71 -9.97 -1.64 15.78
N ARG A 72 -10.10 -0.98 14.62
CA ARG A 72 -10.56 -1.62 13.37
C ARG A 72 -9.57 -1.60 12.21
N LEU A 73 -8.58 -0.70 12.26
CA LEU A 73 -7.76 -0.40 11.09
C LEU A 73 -6.30 -0.74 11.38
N CYS A 74 -5.71 -1.55 10.52
CA CYS A 74 -4.28 -1.80 10.47
C CYS A 74 -3.71 -1.26 9.16
N LEU A 75 -2.76 -0.32 9.26
CA LEU A 75 -1.94 0.11 8.13
C LEU A 75 -0.69 -0.75 8.11
N VAL A 76 -0.41 -1.35 6.96
CA VAL A 76 0.75 -2.22 6.77
C VAL A 76 1.72 -1.53 5.83
N ASP A 77 2.92 -1.27 6.31
CA ASP A 77 4.02 -0.71 5.55
C ASP A 77 4.89 -1.84 5.01
N VAL A 78 4.73 -2.18 3.74
CA VAL A 78 5.48 -3.24 3.09
C VAL A 78 6.85 -2.69 2.65
N PRO A 79 7.95 -3.44 2.81
CA PRO A 79 9.26 -3.02 2.34
C PRO A 79 9.23 -2.73 0.84
N GLY A 80 9.85 -1.61 0.43
CA GLY A 80 9.82 -1.20 -0.97
C GLY A 80 10.63 -2.13 -1.88
N TYR A 81 10.10 -2.38 -3.08
CA TYR A 81 10.76 -3.17 -4.13
C TYR A 81 11.71 -2.29 -4.98
N GLY A 82 12.44 -2.93 -5.92
CA GLY A 82 13.30 -2.24 -6.87
C GLY A 82 14.68 -1.81 -6.34
N PHE A 83 15.22 -2.48 -5.31
CA PHE A 83 16.63 -2.29 -4.92
C PHE A 83 17.52 -3.32 -5.63
N ALA A 84 18.44 -2.83 -6.46
CA ALA A 84 19.30 -3.60 -7.35
C ALA A 84 20.49 -4.32 -6.67
N GLN A 85 20.58 -4.33 -5.35
CA GLN A 85 21.70 -4.95 -4.63
C GLN A 85 21.19 -5.72 -3.39
N ARG A 86 20.60 -6.88 -3.63
CA ARG A 86 20.35 -7.87 -2.57
C ARG A 86 21.16 -9.13 -2.87
N GLY A 87 21.80 -9.68 -1.83
CA GLY A 87 22.33 -11.04 -1.90
C GLY A 87 21.23 -12.03 -2.29
N ARG A 88 21.60 -13.23 -2.77
CA ARG A 88 20.60 -14.28 -3.08
C ARG A 88 19.75 -14.59 -1.84
N GLU A 89 20.41 -14.81 -0.70
CA GLU A 89 19.77 -15.08 0.59
C GLU A 89 18.78 -13.99 1.02
N GLU A 90 19.16 -12.71 0.89
CA GLU A 90 18.26 -11.60 1.23
C GLU A 90 17.05 -11.48 0.30
N ARG A 91 17.19 -11.90 -0.96
CA ARG A 91 16.05 -11.96 -1.89
C ARG A 91 15.10 -13.08 -1.51
N ASP A 92 15.63 -14.24 -1.16
CA ASP A 92 14.84 -15.42 -0.84
C ASP A 92 14.11 -15.21 0.50
N ALA A 93 14.79 -14.73 1.54
CA ALA A 93 14.15 -14.37 2.81
C ALA A 93 13.05 -13.30 2.65
N TRP A 94 13.25 -12.32 1.75
CA TRP A 94 12.23 -11.34 1.45
C TRP A 94 11.03 -11.96 0.71
N LYS A 95 11.27 -12.86 -0.25
CA LYS A 95 10.20 -13.58 -0.95
C LYS A 95 9.36 -14.39 0.03
N ASP A 96 10.01 -15.12 0.93
CA ASP A 96 9.34 -15.93 1.94
C ASP A 96 8.49 -15.08 2.88
N LEU A 97 9.04 -13.95 3.37
CA LEU A 97 8.31 -12.98 4.17
C LEU A 97 7.09 -12.42 3.42
N MET A 98 7.23 -12.06 2.14
CA MET A 98 6.13 -11.53 1.34
C MET A 98 5.07 -12.60 1.07
N ALA A 99 5.47 -13.82 0.74
CA ALA A 99 4.56 -14.95 0.54
C ALA A 99 3.72 -15.18 1.81
N GLY A 100 4.38 -15.37 2.95
CA GLY A 100 3.71 -15.55 4.24
C GLY A 100 2.83 -14.36 4.65
N PHE A 101 3.20 -13.13 4.26
CA PHE A 101 2.38 -11.95 4.50
C PHE A 101 1.12 -11.98 3.65
N PHE A 102 1.23 -12.14 2.33
CA PHE A 102 0.10 -12.11 1.42
C PHE A 102 -0.88 -13.28 1.61
N ASP A 103 -0.42 -14.40 2.15
CA ASP A 103 -1.30 -15.53 2.50
C ASP A 103 -2.19 -15.24 3.73
N ARG A 104 -1.83 -14.23 4.53
CA ARG A 104 -2.63 -13.76 5.68
C ARG A 104 -3.52 -12.56 5.35
N VAL A 105 -3.33 -11.95 4.18
CA VAL A 105 -4.09 -10.76 3.77
C VAL A 105 -5.53 -11.16 3.45
N PRO A 106 -6.53 -10.58 4.13
CA PRO A 106 -7.93 -10.86 3.82
C PRO A 106 -8.33 -10.25 2.47
N ASP A 107 -9.29 -10.87 1.77
CA ASP A 107 -9.85 -10.37 0.51
C ASP A 107 -10.42 -8.94 0.62
N THR A 108 -10.83 -8.54 1.83
CA THR A 108 -11.33 -7.19 2.09
C THR A 108 -10.22 -6.14 2.15
N ALA A 109 -8.95 -6.53 2.06
CA ALA A 109 -7.83 -5.60 2.13
C ALA A 109 -7.84 -4.58 0.98
N LEU A 110 -7.32 -3.39 1.29
CA LEU A 110 -7.13 -2.32 0.33
C LEU A 110 -5.63 -2.04 0.17
N ALA A 111 -5.12 -2.23 -1.03
CA ALA A 111 -3.74 -1.92 -1.38
C ALA A 111 -3.62 -0.48 -1.92
N PHE A 112 -2.62 0.24 -1.46
CA PHE A 112 -2.20 1.54 -1.95
C PHE A 112 -0.81 1.39 -2.57
N LEU A 113 -0.75 1.47 -3.90
CA LEU A 113 0.51 1.41 -4.64
C LEU A 113 1.02 2.82 -4.91
N LEU A 114 2.15 3.17 -4.29
CA LEU A 114 2.75 4.48 -4.43
C LEU A 114 3.63 4.54 -5.67
N LEU A 115 3.35 5.53 -6.52
CA LEU A 115 4.11 5.86 -7.72
C LEU A 115 4.61 7.31 -7.60
N ASP A 116 5.91 7.54 -7.80
CA ASP A 116 6.42 8.92 -7.91
C ASP A 116 5.75 9.59 -9.12
N ALA A 117 5.11 10.73 -8.93
CA ALA A 117 4.30 11.38 -9.97
C ALA A 117 5.12 11.77 -11.21
N LYS A 118 6.45 11.90 -11.09
CA LYS A 118 7.36 12.15 -12.23
C LYS A 118 7.89 10.91 -12.93
N ARG A 119 7.62 9.71 -12.41
CA ARG A 119 8.11 8.47 -12.98
C ARG A 119 6.98 7.70 -13.63
N GLU A 120 7.27 7.18 -14.81
CA GLU A 120 6.43 6.19 -15.46
C GLU A 120 6.43 4.87 -14.66
N PRO A 121 5.31 4.12 -14.67
CA PRO A 121 5.29 2.79 -14.09
C PRO A 121 6.16 1.86 -14.97
N GLU A 122 6.92 0.99 -14.33
CA GLU A 122 7.74 -0.02 -14.98
C GLU A 122 7.12 -1.42 -14.77
N ALA A 123 7.75 -2.46 -15.32
CA ALA A 123 7.22 -3.82 -15.31
C ALA A 123 6.85 -4.33 -13.91
N GLU A 124 7.61 -3.95 -12.88
CA GLU A 124 7.34 -4.36 -11.49
C GLU A 124 6.04 -3.78 -10.95
N GLU A 125 5.68 -2.55 -11.32
CA GLU A 125 4.40 -1.95 -10.94
C GLU A 125 3.23 -2.72 -11.55
N PHE A 126 3.31 -3.05 -12.85
CA PHE A 126 2.28 -3.82 -13.54
C PHE A 126 2.13 -5.22 -12.95
N GLY A 127 3.23 -5.95 -12.74
CA GLY A 127 3.18 -7.28 -12.15
C GLY A 127 2.64 -7.31 -10.72
N LEU A 128 2.89 -6.27 -9.92
CA LEU A 128 2.28 -6.15 -8.59
C LEU A 128 0.77 -5.90 -8.66
N ILE A 129 0.32 -5.06 -9.58
CA ILE A 129 -1.10 -4.80 -9.80
C ILE A 129 -1.82 -6.10 -10.18
N ASP A 130 -1.24 -6.90 -11.06
CA ASP A 130 -1.81 -8.20 -11.46
C ASP A 130 -1.89 -9.16 -10.29
N ALA A 131 -0.80 -9.33 -9.55
CA ALA A 131 -0.77 -10.23 -8.41
C ALA A 131 -1.78 -9.84 -7.32
N LEU A 132 -2.03 -8.54 -7.13
CA LEU A 132 -3.08 -8.06 -6.22
C LEU A 132 -4.47 -8.33 -6.79
N HIS A 133 -4.68 -8.10 -8.09
CA HIS A 133 -5.95 -8.35 -8.77
C HIS A 133 -6.34 -9.82 -8.74
N GLU A 134 -5.41 -10.73 -9.03
CA GLU A 134 -5.61 -12.19 -8.97
C GLU A 134 -6.02 -12.66 -7.57
N ARG A 135 -5.46 -12.01 -6.53
CA ARG A 135 -5.83 -12.22 -5.12
C ARG A 135 -7.14 -11.55 -4.72
N GLY A 136 -7.80 -10.82 -5.62
CA GLY A 136 -9.02 -10.07 -5.34
C GLY A 136 -8.81 -8.83 -4.47
N VAL A 137 -7.57 -8.38 -4.27
CA VAL A 137 -7.24 -7.23 -3.45
C VAL A 137 -7.46 -5.94 -4.25
N SER A 138 -8.35 -5.09 -3.75
CA SER A 138 -8.61 -3.79 -4.38
C SER A 138 -7.37 -2.90 -4.31
N THR A 139 -7.02 -2.25 -5.42
CA THR A 139 -5.79 -1.45 -5.52
C THR A 139 -6.10 0.00 -5.91
N HIS A 140 -5.50 0.95 -5.18
CA HIS A 140 -5.56 2.38 -5.44
C HIS A 140 -4.15 2.93 -5.66
N LEU A 141 -3.91 3.64 -6.76
CA LEU A 141 -2.62 4.25 -7.05
C LEU A 141 -2.49 5.62 -6.36
N LEU A 142 -1.38 5.83 -5.67
CA LEU A 142 -1.05 7.12 -5.04
C LEU A 142 0.11 7.76 -5.79
N LEU A 143 -0.19 8.80 -6.56
CA LEU A 143 0.81 9.57 -7.31
C LEU A 143 1.49 10.56 -6.36
N THR A 144 2.59 10.11 -5.75
CA THR A 144 3.30 10.83 -4.70
C THR A 144 4.19 11.95 -5.24
N LYS A 145 4.56 12.89 -4.37
CA LYS A 145 5.42 14.04 -4.72
C LYS A 145 4.84 14.88 -5.86
N CYS A 146 3.51 14.95 -5.94
CA CYS A 146 2.80 15.71 -6.97
C CYS A 146 3.07 17.22 -6.89
N ASP A 147 3.64 17.72 -5.79
CA ASP A 147 4.16 19.08 -5.64
C ASP A 147 5.28 19.41 -6.64
N ARG A 148 5.89 18.39 -7.27
CA ARG A 148 6.91 18.56 -8.31
C ARG A 148 6.30 18.75 -9.71
N LEU A 149 5.00 18.52 -9.88
CA LEU A 149 4.32 18.65 -11.17
C LEU A 149 3.62 20.00 -11.31
N ASN A 150 3.79 20.65 -12.45
CA ASN A 150 2.92 21.73 -12.91
C ASN A 150 1.59 21.20 -13.47
N GLN A 151 0.67 22.10 -13.83
CA GLN A 151 -0.66 21.72 -14.32
C GLN A 151 -0.62 20.89 -15.61
N ALA A 152 0.23 21.26 -16.58
CA ALA A 152 0.37 20.53 -17.83
C ALA A 152 0.95 19.13 -17.62
N GLU A 153 1.95 18.99 -16.75
CA GLU A 153 2.53 17.69 -16.36
C GLU A 153 1.48 16.80 -15.66
N ARG A 154 0.62 17.36 -14.80
CA ARG A 154 -0.49 16.62 -14.15
C ARG A 154 -1.49 16.09 -15.15
N GLU A 155 -1.87 16.90 -16.13
CA GLU A 155 -2.79 16.50 -17.18
C GLU A 155 -2.19 15.43 -18.09
N ALA A 156 -0.92 15.57 -18.46
CA ALA A 156 -0.20 14.55 -19.21
C ALA A 156 -0.13 13.23 -18.43
N ARG A 157 0.18 13.29 -17.12
CA ARG A 157 0.24 12.09 -16.27
C ARG A 157 -1.10 11.38 -16.15
N ARG A 158 -2.20 12.15 -16.01
CA ARG A 158 -3.56 11.61 -15.99
C ARG A 158 -3.87 10.82 -17.26
N ARG A 159 -3.65 11.44 -18.42
CA ARG A 159 -3.87 10.80 -19.72
C ARG A 159 -2.97 9.56 -19.92
N GLY A 160 -1.71 9.66 -19.50
CA GLY A 160 -0.74 8.56 -19.59
C GLY A 160 -1.16 7.35 -18.75
N LEU A 161 -1.58 7.56 -17.50
CA LEU A 161 -2.04 6.47 -16.63
C LEU A 161 -3.30 5.78 -17.18
N GLU A 162 -4.27 6.57 -17.66
CA GLU A 162 -5.48 6.02 -18.25
C GLU A 162 -5.17 5.15 -19.48
N ALA A 163 -4.21 5.56 -20.31
CA ALA A 163 -3.77 4.78 -21.47
C ALA A 163 -2.94 3.54 -21.09
N GLN A 164 -2.10 3.64 -20.07
CA GLN A 164 -1.23 2.55 -19.63
C GLN A 164 -1.97 1.40 -18.94
N PHE A 165 -3.04 1.73 -18.21
CA PHE A 165 -3.79 0.75 -17.42
C PHE A 165 -5.10 0.31 -18.06
N ARG A 166 -5.57 0.97 -19.13
CA ARG A 166 -6.64 0.45 -19.99
C ARG A 166 -6.04 -0.45 -21.07
N VAL A 167 -5.80 -1.71 -20.71
CA VAL A 167 -5.44 -2.75 -21.67
C VAL A 167 -6.72 -3.50 -22.06
N PRO A 168 -7.12 -3.53 -23.35
CA PRO A 168 -8.26 -4.31 -23.81
C PRO A 168 -8.14 -5.78 -23.36
N GLY A 169 -9.19 -6.31 -22.73
CA GLY A 169 -9.20 -7.69 -22.19
C GLY A 169 -8.57 -7.85 -20.80
N ARG A 170 -8.05 -6.79 -20.19
CA ARG A 170 -7.46 -6.79 -18.84
C ARG A 170 -7.91 -5.56 -18.06
N GLU A 171 -9.21 -5.45 -17.88
CA GLU A 171 -9.84 -4.34 -17.15
C GLU A 171 -9.68 -4.53 -15.64
N ILE A 172 -8.54 -4.11 -15.11
CA ILE A 172 -8.37 -3.97 -13.66
C ILE A 172 -8.96 -2.60 -13.28
N PRO A 173 -10.02 -2.53 -12.45
CA PRO A 173 -10.63 -1.26 -12.06
C PRO A 173 -9.70 -0.54 -11.09
N LEU A 174 -8.78 0.26 -11.63
CA LEU A 174 -7.84 1.05 -10.86
C LEU A 174 -8.38 2.46 -10.64
N THR A 175 -8.32 2.88 -9.38
CA THR A 175 -8.55 4.27 -8.98
C THR A 175 -7.22 4.90 -8.60
N TRP A 176 -7.08 6.22 -8.75
CA TRP A 176 -5.83 6.91 -8.45
C TRP A 176 -6.06 8.32 -7.93
N SER A 177 -5.09 8.85 -7.19
CA SER A 177 -5.11 10.23 -6.70
C SER A 177 -3.69 10.81 -6.55
N PHE A 178 -3.58 12.13 -6.71
CA PHE A 178 -2.34 12.86 -6.40
C PHE A 178 -2.21 13.08 -4.90
N VAL A 179 -1.00 12.86 -4.37
CA VAL A 179 -0.68 13.12 -2.96
C VAL A 179 0.70 13.74 -2.81
N SER A 180 0.83 14.69 -1.89
CA SER A 180 2.14 15.22 -1.48
C SER A 180 2.24 15.23 0.04
N ALA A 181 3.19 14.44 0.55
CA ALA A 181 3.56 14.49 1.96
C ALA A 181 4.24 15.82 2.34
N LYS A 182 4.76 16.58 1.35
CA LYS A 182 5.45 17.85 1.57
C LYS A 182 4.47 19.00 1.75
N THR A 183 3.45 19.09 0.89
CA THR A 183 2.45 20.17 0.93
C THR A 183 1.19 19.79 1.69
N GLY A 184 0.97 18.49 1.95
CA GLY A 184 -0.27 17.96 2.54
C GLY A 184 -1.38 17.71 1.52
N GLU A 185 -1.15 17.99 0.23
CA GLU A 185 -2.12 17.74 -0.83
C GLU A 185 -2.57 16.27 -0.82
N GLY A 186 -3.89 16.04 -0.85
CA GLY A 186 -4.50 14.71 -0.86
C GLY A 186 -4.40 13.92 0.46
N VAL A 187 -3.56 14.33 1.42
CA VAL A 187 -3.31 13.58 2.67
C VAL A 187 -4.55 13.50 3.55
N ASP A 188 -5.25 14.61 3.78
CA ASP A 188 -6.46 14.60 4.61
C ASP A 188 -7.63 13.84 3.94
N ALA A 189 -7.70 13.85 2.60
CA ALA A 189 -8.67 13.06 1.85
C ALA A 189 -8.39 11.56 1.98
N LEU A 190 -7.13 11.14 1.80
CA LEU A 190 -6.69 9.76 2.00
C LEU A 190 -6.95 9.30 3.44
N ARG A 191 -6.68 10.16 4.43
CA ARG A 191 -6.98 9.88 5.83
C ARG A 191 -8.47 9.65 6.07
N ARG A 192 -9.36 10.46 5.47
CA ARG A 192 -10.82 10.24 5.56
C ARG A 192 -11.22 8.91 4.94
N ARG A 193 -10.73 8.62 3.72
CA ARG A 193 -11.02 7.35 3.03
C ARG A 193 -10.59 6.13 3.84
N LEU A 194 -9.41 6.14 4.45
CA LEU A 194 -8.93 5.07 5.33
C LEU A 194 -9.87 4.84 6.53
N LEU A 195 -10.37 5.91 7.14
CA LEU A 195 -11.28 5.84 8.29
C LEU A 195 -12.70 5.42 7.89
N GLU A 196 -13.13 5.70 6.66
CA GLU A 196 -14.38 5.21 6.08
C GLU A 196 -14.29 3.72 5.78
N TYR A 197 -13.23 3.30 5.08
CA TYR A 197 -12.90 1.90 4.85
C TYR A 197 -12.88 1.08 6.15
N ALA A 198 -12.32 1.62 7.23
CA ALA A 198 -12.31 0.99 8.54
C ALA A 198 -13.71 0.72 9.14
N LYS A 199 -14.74 1.45 8.71
CA LYS A 199 -16.14 1.26 9.15
C LYS A 199 -16.89 0.26 8.28
N GLU A 200 -16.50 0.13 7.01
CA GLU A 200 -17.07 -0.81 6.05
C GLU A 200 -16.75 -2.27 6.44
N ILE A 201 -15.61 -2.50 7.10
CA ILE A 201 -15.13 -3.85 7.44
C ILE A 201 -15.41 -4.21 8.91
N PRO A 202 -16.07 -5.35 9.19
CA PRO A 202 -16.25 -5.84 10.56
C PRO A 202 -14.93 -6.38 11.14
N ILE A 203 -14.75 -6.24 12.46
CA ILE A 203 -13.52 -6.68 13.17
C ILE A 203 -13.34 -8.21 13.09
N SER A 204 -14.45 -8.94 13.01
CA SER A 204 -14.50 -10.41 12.90
C SER A 204 -14.43 -10.93 11.47
N ALA A 205 -14.16 -10.09 10.46
CA ALA A 205 -14.02 -10.55 9.09
C ALA A 205 -13.02 -11.72 9.03
N PRO A 206 -13.36 -12.85 8.40
CA PRO A 206 -12.47 -14.00 8.34
C PRO A 206 -11.15 -13.61 7.66
N THR A 207 -10.05 -14.12 8.21
CA THR A 207 -8.76 -14.17 7.50
C THR A 207 -8.93 -15.07 6.29
N HIS A 208 -8.55 -14.57 5.11
CA HIS A 208 -8.45 -15.25 3.81
C HIS A 208 -8.97 -16.70 3.74
N ASP A 209 -9.98 -16.96 2.91
CA ASP A 209 -10.43 -18.33 2.61
C ASP A 209 -9.50 -18.97 1.55
N PRO A 210 -8.63 -19.92 1.94
CA PRO A 210 -7.66 -20.54 1.03
C PRO A 210 -8.32 -21.43 -0.03
N GLN A 211 -9.61 -21.78 0.10
CA GLN A 211 -10.35 -22.60 -0.86
C GLN A 211 -11.10 -21.79 -1.92
N ARG A 212 -11.11 -20.46 -1.81
CA ARG A 212 -11.78 -19.61 -2.80
C ARG A 212 -10.94 -19.54 -4.09
N PRO A 213 -11.54 -19.77 -5.28
CA PRO A 213 -10.80 -19.66 -6.54
C PRO A 213 -10.28 -18.23 -6.72
N ARG A 214 -8.98 -18.11 -7.01
CA ARG A 214 -8.36 -16.83 -7.39
C ARG A 214 -9.10 -16.27 -8.59
N ARG A 215 -9.42 -14.97 -8.59
CA ARG A 215 -10.07 -14.33 -9.73
C ARG A 215 -9.06 -14.34 -10.89
N GLY A 216 -9.29 -15.15 -11.92
CA GLY A 216 -8.43 -15.17 -13.12
C GLY A 216 -7.93 -16.54 -13.59
N ALA A 217 -8.28 -17.65 -12.93
CA ALA A 217 -8.09 -18.98 -13.53
C ALA A 217 -9.32 -19.37 -14.35
N GLY A 218 -9.53 -18.70 -15.47
CA GLY A 218 -10.66 -18.95 -16.36
C GLY A 218 -10.82 -17.83 -17.37
N ASP A 219 -9.98 -17.87 -18.40
CA ASP A 219 -10.38 -17.87 -19.81
C ASP A 219 -9.22 -18.45 -20.64
#